data_AF-A0A081S4Y4-F1
#
_entry.id   AF-A0A081S4Y4-F1
#
_cell.length_a   1.000
_cell.length_b   1.000
_cell.length_c   1.000
_cell.angle_alpha   90.00
_cell.angle_beta   90.00
_cell.angle_gamma   90.00
#
_symmetry.space_group_name_H-M   'P 1'
#
loop_
_entity.id
_entity.type
_entity.pdbx_description
1 polymer ?
#
loop_
_entity_poly.entity_id
_entity_poly.type
_entity_poly.pdbx_seq_one_letter_code
_entity_poly.pdbx_strand_id
1 'polypeptide(L)'
;MASKHKLDFVDTELQAIKQNNLYRKLRYGKAQGAYITINGKKLLNLCSNDYLGIPITKIQANQLQSSSRLVSGNDESYKKLEKVLAKHKSQQNSLIFPTGYMANLGSISAIAKKGDLILSDELNHASIIESCKLTDA
;
A
#
# COMPACT_ATOMS: atom_id res chain seq x y z
N MET A 1 -41.89 12.59 14.43
CA MET A 1 -40.46 12.39 14.75
C MET A 1 -39.73 12.18 13.44
N ALA A 2 -38.75 13.01 13.10
CA ALA A 2 -37.99 12.82 11.85
C ALA A 2 -37.26 11.47 11.91
N SER A 3 -37.37 10.67 10.85
CA SER A 3 -36.69 9.38 10.73
C SER A 3 -35.18 9.60 10.85
N LYS A 4 -34.55 8.93 11.82
CA LYS A 4 -33.09 8.90 11.99
C LYS A 4 -32.44 8.42 10.68
N HIS A 5 -31.49 9.16 10.13
CA HIS A 5 -30.93 8.84 8.81
C HIS A 5 -30.01 7.62 8.96
N LYS A 6 -30.00 6.70 7.97
CA LYS A 6 -29.25 5.43 8.07
C LYS A 6 -27.74 5.60 8.28
N LEU A 7 -27.20 6.80 8.02
CA LEU A 7 -25.79 7.12 8.18
C LEU A 7 -25.45 7.92 9.45
N ASP A 8 -26.40 8.16 10.36
CA ASP A 8 -26.16 8.95 11.59
C ASP A 8 -25.08 8.33 12.50
N PHE A 9 -24.81 7.02 12.35
CA PHE A 9 -23.72 6.35 13.05
C PHE A 9 -22.35 6.91 12.64
N VAL A 10 -22.17 7.36 11.40
CA VAL A 10 -20.89 7.90 10.90
C VAL A 10 -20.49 9.15 11.69
N ASP A 11 -21.44 10.06 11.92
CA ASP A 11 -21.18 11.27 12.69
C ASP A 11 -20.91 10.96 14.16
N THR A 12 -21.63 9.97 14.71
CA THR A 12 -21.44 9.49 16.09
C THR A 12 -20.03 8.93 16.29
N GLU A 13 -19.59 8.02 15.41
CA GLU A 13 -18.24 7.43 15.41
C GLU A 13 -17.16 8.50 15.21
N LEU A 14 -17.39 9.44 14.28
CA LEU A 14 -16.44 10.52 14.01
C LEU A 14 -16.27 11.46 15.20
N GLN A 15 -17.35 11.75 15.93
CA GLN A 15 -17.29 12.53 17.17
C GLN A 15 -16.49 11.80 18.24
N ALA A 16 -16.70 10.49 18.42
CA ALA A 16 -15.93 9.68 19.35
C ALA A 16 -14.43 9.69 19.01
N ILE A 17 -14.06 9.51 17.73
CA ILE A 17 -12.66 9.58 17.27
C ILE A 17 -12.03 10.96 17.57
N LYS A 18 -12.79 12.05 17.38
CA LYS A 18 -12.33 13.42 17.69
C LYS A 18 -12.15 13.64 19.19
N GLN A 19 -13.11 13.21 20.02
CA GLN A 19 -13.03 13.32 21.49
C GLN A 19 -11.81 12.58 22.06
N ASN A 20 -11.42 11.47 21.42
CA ASN A 20 -10.25 10.68 21.79
C ASN A 20 -8.93 11.17 21.16
N ASN A 21 -8.90 12.31 20.46
CA ASN A 21 -7.72 12.84 19.76
C ASN A 21 -7.12 11.89 18.70
N LEU A 22 -7.92 10.98 18.14
CA LEU A 22 -7.49 10.02 17.11
C LEU A 22 -7.78 10.50 15.68
N TYR A 23 -8.41 11.67 15.54
CA TYR A 23 -8.84 12.19 14.24
C TYR A 23 -7.65 12.64 13.38
N ARG A 24 -7.47 11.98 12.23
CA ARG A 24 -6.40 12.27 11.27
C ARG A 24 -6.90 13.23 10.20
N LYS A 25 -6.04 14.18 9.82
CA LYS A 25 -6.28 15.12 8.71
C LYS A 25 -5.15 15.02 7.71
N LEU A 26 -5.51 14.94 6.42
CA LEU A 26 -4.53 15.04 5.35
C LEU A 26 -3.90 16.45 5.36
N ARG A 27 -2.60 16.52 5.08
CA ARG A 27 -1.86 17.77 4.90
C ARG A 27 -1.35 17.82 3.47
N TYR A 28 -1.60 18.94 2.81
CA TYR A 28 -1.12 19.17 1.46
C TYR A 28 0.26 19.81 1.53
N GLY A 29 1.23 19.19 0.87
CA GLY A 29 2.60 19.69 0.81
C GLY A 29 3.31 19.19 -0.44
N LYS A 30 4.36 19.90 -0.83
CA LYS A 30 5.22 19.54 -1.95
C LYS A 30 6.58 19.10 -1.42
N ALA A 31 6.91 17.82 -1.58
CA ALA A 31 8.21 17.28 -1.23
C ALA A 31 9.26 17.60 -2.32
N GLN A 32 10.49 17.91 -1.91
CA GLN A 32 11.63 18.12 -2.78
C GLN A 32 12.92 17.69 -2.06
N GLY A 33 13.43 16.51 -2.43
CA GLY A 33 14.53 15.87 -1.72
C GLY A 33 14.21 15.72 -0.23
N ALA A 34 15.16 16.07 0.63
CA ALA A 34 15.01 16.01 2.09
C ALA A 34 14.01 17.05 2.67
N TYR A 35 13.43 17.94 1.87
CA TYR A 35 12.56 19.02 2.34
C TYR A 35 11.11 18.85 1.90
N ILE A 36 10.18 19.45 2.64
CA ILE A 36 8.76 19.55 2.26
C ILE A 36 8.26 20.98 2.51
N THR A 37 7.49 21.52 1.57
CA THR A 37 6.82 22.82 1.74
C THR A 37 5.36 22.60 2.09
N ILE A 38 4.92 23.08 3.26
CA ILE A 38 3.53 23.03 3.74
C ILE A 38 3.11 24.46 4.09
N ASN A 39 1.98 24.92 3.56
CA ASN A 39 1.45 26.28 3.79
C ASN A 39 2.52 27.38 3.53
N GLY A 40 3.31 27.23 2.46
CA GLY A 40 4.37 28.18 2.10
C GLY A 40 5.66 28.10 2.94
N LYS A 41 5.71 27.26 3.98
CA LYS A 41 6.90 27.08 4.84
C LYS A 41 7.69 25.86 4.42
N LYS A 42 9.00 26.04 4.17
CA LYS A 42 9.94 24.95 3.90
C LYS A 42 10.38 24.30 5.22
N LEU A 43 10.24 22.99 5.31
CA LEU A 43 10.54 22.17 6.49
C LEU A 43 11.46 21.02 6.11
N LEU A 44 12.26 20.52 7.06
CA LEU A 44 12.96 19.24 6.90
C LEU A 44 11.93 18.09 6.99
N ASN A 45 11.94 17.19 6.01
CA ASN A 45 10.98 16.10 5.93
C ASN A 45 11.51 14.83 6.63
N LEU A 46 11.18 14.69 7.91
CA LEU A 46 11.56 13.56 8.76
C LEU A 46 10.46 12.48 8.88
N CYS A 47 9.46 12.49 8.00
CA CYS A 47 8.34 11.53 8.02
C CYS A 47 8.13 10.81 6.67
N SER A 48 9.10 10.90 5.76
CA SER A 48 9.10 10.19 4.48
C SER A 48 9.66 8.77 4.61
N ASN A 49 9.30 7.91 3.66
CA ASN A 49 9.90 6.59 3.45
C ASN A 49 11.01 6.61 2.36
N ASP A 50 11.43 7.79 1.91
CA ASP A 50 12.50 7.96 0.93
C ASP A 50 13.88 7.86 1.60
N TYR A 51 14.26 6.64 2.00
CA TYR A 51 15.49 6.39 2.75
C TYR A 51 16.77 6.68 1.97
N LEU A 52 16.73 6.51 0.65
CA LEU A 52 17.90 6.62 -0.23
C LEU A 52 17.95 7.94 -1.00
N GLY A 53 16.92 8.79 -0.89
CA GLY A 53 16.84 10.03 -1.65
C GLY A 53 16.83 9.81 -3.16
N ILE A 54 16.28 8.67 -3.62
CA ILE A 54 16.36 8.31 -5.04
C ILE A 54 15.49 9.30 -5.80
N PRO A 55 16.07 10.11 -6.69
CA PRO A 55 15.28 11.06 -7.45
C PRO A 55 14.27 10.27 -8.29
N ILE A 56 13.03 10.74 -8.32
CA ILE A 56 12.10 10.34 -9.37
C ILE A 56 12.72 10.87 -10.65
N THR A 57 13.53 10.04 -11.31
CA THR A 57 14.01 10.31 -12.66
C THR A 57 12.78 10.46 -13.54
N LYS A 58 12.93 11.07 -14.73
CA LYS A 58 11.84 11.12 -15.71
C LYS A 58 11.47 9.68 -16.12
N ILE A 59 10.65 9.02 -15.32
CA ILE A 59 9.91 7.83 -15.70
C ILE A 59 8.98 8.36 -16.78
N GLN A 60 9.34 8.11 -18.04
CA GLN A 60 8.39 8.27 -19.12
C GLN A 60 7.26 7.27 -18.82
N ALA A 61 6.11 7.79 -18.40
CA ALA A 61 4.91 7.00 -18.17
C ALA A 61 4.32 6.59 -19.53
N ASN A 62 5.05 5.77 -20.27
CA ASN A 62 4.65 5.28 -21.59
C ASN A 62 3.72 4.06 -21.47
N GLN A 63 3.57 3.49 -20.27
CA GLN A 63 2.74 2.32 -20.01
C GLN A 63 1.43 2.75 -19.37
N LEU A 64 0.40 2.93 -20.19
CA LEU A 64 -0.99 3.05 -19.77
C LEU A 64 -1.66 1.70 -20.00
N GLN A 65 -1.87 0.93 -18.93
CA GLN A 65 -2.57 -0.33 -19.02
C GLN A 65 -3.93 -0.26 -18.33
N SER A 66 -4.95 -0.70 -19.06
CA SER A 66 -6.35 -0.71 -18.62
C SER A 66 -6.90 -2.13 -18.47
N SER A 67 -6.02 -3.13 -18.34
CA SER A 67 -6.39 -4.55 -18.20
C SER A 67 -5.53 -5.24 -17.15
N SER A 68 -6.04 -6.34 -16.57
CA SER A 68 -5.23 -7.25 -15.76
C SER A 68 -4.13 -7.91 -16.59
N ARG A 69 -3.07 -8.37 -15.89
CA ARG A 69 -1.94 -9.08 -16.51
C ARG A 69 -2.34 -10.40 -17.18
N LEU A 70 -3.39 -11.07 -16.69
CA LEU A 70 -3.84 -12.35 -17.24
C LEU A 70 -4.65 -12.21 -18.55
N VAL A 71 -5.04 -10.99 -18.93
CA VAL A 71 -5.85 -10.74 -20.13
C VAL A 71 -5.00 -10.03 -21.20
N SER A 72 -4.87 -8.70 -21.16
CA SER A 72 -4.08 -7.92 -22.13
C SER A 72 -3.13 -6.90 -21.48
N GLY A 73 -3.00 -6.95 -20.14
CA GLY A 73 -2.21 -6.00 -19.36
C GLY A 73 -0.81 -6.48 -18.97
N ASN A 74 -0.22 -7.45 -19.65
CA ASN A 74 1.13 -7.95 -19.32
C ASN A 74 2.16 -7.52 -20.36
N ASP A 75 2.64 -6.29 -20.22
CA ASP A 75 3.69 -5.74 -21.07
C ASP A 75 5.03 -6.48 -20.88
N GLU A 76 5.90 -6.43 -21.89
CA GLU A 76 7.24 -7.02 -21.81
C GLU A 76 8.11 -6.38 -20.70
N SER A 77 7.83 -5.13 -20.32
CA SER A 77 8.49 -4.43 -19.22
C SER A 77 8.42 -5.19 -17.90
N TYR A 78 7.29 -5.86 -17.61
CA TYR A 78 7.15 -6.67 -16.39
C TYR A 78 8.16 -7.80 -16.38
N LYS A 79 8.26 -8.56 -17.48
CA LYS A 79 9.21 -9.67 -17.58
C LYS A 79 10.66 -9.21 -17.42
N LYS A 80 11.01 -8.04 -17.97
CA LYS A 80 12.34 -7.44 -17.82
C LYS A 80 12.61 -7.08 -16.36
N LEU A 81 11.68 -6.39 -15.71
CA LEU A 81 11.82 -5.98 -14.31
C LEU A 81 11.80 -7.18 -13.35
N GLU A 82 10.94 -8.16 -13.55
CA GLU A 82 10.86 -9.38 -12.75
C GLU A 82 12.16 -10.19 -12.78
N LYS A 83 12.83 -10.27 -13.93
CA LYS A 83 14.16 -10.89 -14.03
C LYS A 83 15.22 -10.13 -13.23
N VAL A 84 15.23 -8.80 -13.32
CA VAL A 84 16.18 -7.96 -12.57
C VAL A 84 15.94 -8.07 -11.07
N LEU A 85 14.68 -8.03 -10.63
CA LEU A 85 14.29 -8.18 -9.23
C LEU A 85 14.65 -9.55 -8.66
N ALA A 86 14.35 -10.63 -9.40
CA ALA A 86 14.71 -12.00 -8.99
C ALA A 86 16.22 -12.13 -8.80
N LYS A 87 17.02 -11.64 -9.76
CA LYS A 87 18.49 -11.62 -9.65
C LYS A 87 18.95 -10.76 -8.47
N HIS A 88 18.39 -9.56 -8.30
CA HIS A 88 18.76 -8.63 -7.22
C HIS A 88 18.48 -9.20 -5.83
N LYS A 89 17.39 -9.97 -5.67
CA LYS A 89 17.01 -10.63 -4.41
C LYS A 89 17.56 -12.05 -4.27
N SER A 90 18.39 -12.51 -5.20
CA SER A 90 18.93 -13.89 -5.25
C SER A 90 17.83 -14.95 -5.16
N GLN A 91 16.71 -14.74 -5.86
CA GLN A 91 15.57 -15.65 -5.93
C GLN A 91 15.44 -16.29 -7.32
N GLN A 92 14.76 -17.43 -7.40
CA GLN A 92 14.51 -18.14 -8.66
C GLN A 92 13.61 -17.35 -9.63
N ASN A 93 12.64 -16.60 -9.10
CA ASN A 93 11.71 -15.79 -9.88
C ASN A 93 11.18 -14.62 -9.03
N SER A 94 10.45 -13.69 -9.67
CA SER A 94 9.69 -12.67 -8.95
C SER A 94 8.40 -12.33 -9.71
N LEU A 95 7.42 -11.77 -8.98
CA LEU A 95 6.13 -11.38 -9.53
C LEU A 95 5.78 -9.97 -9.06
N ILE A 96 5.42 -9.10 -9.99
CA ILE A 96 5.07 -7.71 -9.68
C ILE A 96 3.58 -7.59 -9.34
N PHE A 97 3.32 -6.88 -8.24
CA PHE A 97 2.01 -6.40 -7.80
C PHE A 97 1.96 -4.86 -7.82
N PRO A 98 0.78 -4.25 -7.95
CA PRO A 98 0.65 -2.78 -7.96
C PRO A 98 1.13 -2.11 -6.66
N THR A 99 1.00 -2.79 -5.51
CA THR A 99 1.44 -2.29 -4.20
C THR A 99 1.98 -3.42 -3.33
N GLY A 100 2.79 -3.09 -2.33
CA GLY A 100 3.22 -4.06 -1.31
C GLY A 100 2.06 -4.63 -0.47
N TYR A 101 0.96 -3.88 -0.34
CA TYR A 101 -0.26 -4.38 0.32
C TYR A 101 -0.85 -5.55 -0.49
N MET A 102 -1.04 -5.35 -1.79
CA MET A 102 -1.59 -6.39 -2.68
C MET A 102 -0.64 -7.58 -2.85
N ALA A 103 0.67 -7.36 -2.77
CA ALA A 103 1.64 -8.44 -2.79
C ALA A 103 1.44 -9.40 -1.60
N ASN A 104 1.27 -8.86 -0.37
CA ASN A 104 0.99 -9.67 0.82
C ASN A 104 -0.35 -10.40 0.69
N LEU A 105 -1.39 -9.67 0.25
CA LEU A 105 -2.72 -10.22 0.05
C LEU A 105 -2.70 -11.42 -0.90
N GLY A 106 -2.19 -11.20 -2.11
CA GLY A 106 -2.16 -12.23 -3.14
C GLY A 106 -1.20 -13.38 -2.84
N SER A 107 -0.09 -13.14 -2.13
CA SER A 107 0.88 -14.21 -1.83
C SER A 107 0.40 -15.10 -0.70
N ILE A 108 -0.04 -14.51 0.42
CA ILE A 108 -0.45 -15.28 1.61
C ILE A 108 -1.73 -16.07 1.29
N SER A 109 -2.74 -15.43 0.69
CA SER A 109 -4.00 -16.10 0.38
C SER A 109 -3.91 -17.16 -0.72
N ALA A 110 -2.88 -17.12 -1.56
CA ALA A 110 -2.65 -18.14 -2.58
C ALA A 110 -1.92 -19.38 -2.04
N ILE A 111 -1.10 -19.20 -0.99
CA ILE A 111 -0.27 -20.27 -0.42
C ILE A 111 -1.02 -20.99 0.72
N ALA A 112 -1.57 -20.23 1.67
CA ALA A 112 -2.23 -20.80 2.83
C ALA A 112 -3.64 -21.31 2.49
N LYS A 113 -3.94 -22.52 2.93
CA LYS A 113 -5.19 -23.23 2.65
C LYS A 113 -5.80 -23.76 3.93
N LYS A 114 -7.06 -24.13 3.86
CA LYS A 114 -7.80 -24.73 4.97
C LYS A 114 -7.04 -25.88 5.63
N GLY A 115 -6.81 -25.75 6.94
CA GLY A 115 -6.09 -26.73 7.75
C GLY A 115 -4.59 -26.42 7.90
N ASP A 116 -4.09 -25.37 7.27
CA ASP A 116 -2.73 -24.88 7.49
C ASP A 116 -2.65 -24.03 8.77
N LEU A 117 -1.47 -23.96 9.39
CA LEU A 117 -1.22 -23.05 10.52
C LEU A 117 -0.39 -21.84 10.05
N ILE A 118 -0.93 -20.63 10.23
CA ILE A 118 -0.18 -19.39 10.00
C ILE A 118 0.29 -18.84 11.36
N LEU A 119 1.60 -18.80 11.56
CA LEU A 119 2.22 -18.10 12.69
C LEU A 119 2.57 -16.68 12.28
N SER A 120 1.89 -15.69 12.86
CA SER A 120 2.07 -14.27 12.55
C SER A 120 2.61 -13.52 13.78
N ASP A 121 3.67 -12.74 13.57
CA ASP A 121 4.21 -11.84 14.59
C ASP A 121 3.20 -10.73 14.93
N GLU A 122 3.11 -10.37 16.22
CA GLU A 122 2.17 -9.37 16.74
C GLU A 122 2.34 -8.00 16.09
N LEU A 123 3.57 -7.62 15.71
CA LEU A 123 3.90 -6.32 15.13
C LEU A 123 3.93 -6.32 13.61
N ASN A 124 3.44 -7.39 12.98
CA ASN A 124 3.35 -7.46 11.54
C ASN A 124 2.53 -6.29 10.96
N HIS A 125 2.96 -5.83 9.79
CA HIS A 125 2.25 -4.78 9.07
C HIS A 125 0.80 -5.21 8.79
N ALA A 126 -0.15 -4.28 8.89
CA ALA A 126 -1.59 -4.56 8.75
C ALA A 126 -1.93 -5.35 7.48
N SER A 127 -1.22 -5.14 6.37
CA SER A 127 -1.46 -5.92 5.15
C SER A 127 -1.23 -7.42 5.33
N ILE A 128 -0.25 -7.85 6.14
CA ILE A 128 -0.02 -9.27 6.44
C ILE A 128 -1.17 -9.80 7.30
N ILE A 129 -1.52 -9.09 8.38
CA ILE A 129 -2.58 -9.47 9.31
C ILE A 129 -3.91 -9.66 8.57
N GLU A 130 -4.29 -8.68 7.74
CA GLU A 130 -5.52 -8.76 6.95
C GLU A 130 -5.47 -9.88 5.91
N SER A 131 -4.29 -10.18 5.35
CA SER A 131 -4.13 -11.31 4.43
C SER A 131 -4.36 -12.65 5.13
N CYS A 132 -3.83 -12.83 6.34
CA CYS A 132 -4.05 -14.02 7.15
C CYS A 132 -5.55 -14.22 7.46
N LYS A 133 -6.25 -13.15 7.86
CA LYS A 133 -7.69 -13.18 8.14
C LYS A 133 -8.54 -13.52 6.92
N LEU A 134 -8.07 -13.19 5.72
CA LEU A 134 -8.78 -13.51 4.48
C LEU A 134 -8.69 -14.99 4.09
N THR A 135 -7.68 -15.71 4.61
CA THR A 135 -7.48 -17.13 4.29
C THR A 135 -8.45 -18.01 5.08
N ASP A 136 -8.70 -19.23 4.56
CA ASP A 136 -9.44 -20.28 5.27
C ASP A 136 -8.54 -21.15 6.16
N ALA A 137 -7.27 -20.76 6.35
CA ALA A 137 -6.25 -21.57 7.03
C ALA A 137 -6.71 -22.07 8.40
#